data_AF-A0A7V2NC53-F1
#
_entry.id   AF-A0A7V2NC53-F1
#
_cell.length_a   1.000
_cell.length_b   1.000
_cell.length_c   1.000
_cell.angle_alpha   90.00
_cell.angle_beta   90.00
_cell.angle_gamma   90.00
#
_symmetry.space_group_name_H-M   'P 1'
#
loop_
_entity.id
_entity.type
_entity.pdbx_description
1 polymer ?
#
loop_
_entity_poly.entity_id
_entity_poly.type
_entity_poly.pdbx_seq_one_letter_code
_entity_poly.pdbx_strand_id
1 'polypeptide(L)'
;DSLLTGKEIRFLRKQMNLKANELADILGVTKQTVSRWENGKTEVSPYNDKLIRMICIQLLQERCDKVFKEVLKGIKNIIPVVKKRRIDITQAQMKEEVCHLP
;
A
#
# COMPACT_ATOMS: atom_id res chain seq x y z
N ASP A 1 -3.24 20.12 -16.14
CA ASP A 1 -3.19 18.64 -16.15
C ASP A 1 -3.31 18.10 -17.55
N SER A 2 -2.36 17.26 -17.98
CA SER A 2 -2.43 16.51 -19.24
C SER A 2 -3.12 15.16 -19.04
N LEU A 3 -3.84 14.70 -20.06
CA LEU A 3 -4.45 13.37 -20.06
C LEU A 3 -3.39 12.27 -20.16
N LEU A 4 -3.73 11.07 -19.67
CA LEU A 4 -2.91 9.88 -19.81
C LEU A 4 -2.71 9.53 -21.29
N THR A 5 -1.47 9.30 -21.67
CA THR A 5 -1.08 8.75 -22.96
C THR A 5 -1.45 7.26 -23.04
N GLY A 6 -1.56 6.74 -24.27
CA GLY A 6 -1.80 5.31 -24.49
C GLY A 6 -0.78 4.39 -23.82
N LYS A 7 0.49 4.80 -23.80
CA LYS A 7 1.57 4.04 -23.14
C LYS A 7 1.34 3.98 -21.63
N GLU A 8 0.94 5.09 -21.00
CA GLU A 8 0.64 5.15 -19.57
C GLU A 8 -0.60 4.33 -19.22
N ILE A 9 -1.67 4.41 -20.01
CA ILE A 9 -2.87 3.58 -19.83
C ILE A 9 -2.50 2.10 -19.86
N ARG A 10 -1.71 1.68 -20.86
CA ARG A 10 -1.25 0.29 -20.98
C ARG A 10 -0.38 -0.13 -19.81
N PHE A 11 0.51 0.75 -19.36
CA PHE A 11 1.35 0.50 -18.19
C PHE A 11 0.49 0.29 -16.94
N LEU A 12 -0.41 1.23 -16.63
CA LEU A 12 -1.28 1.16 -15.46
C LEU A 12 -2.15 -0.10 -15.48
N ARG A 13 -2.76 -0.43 -16.63
CA ARG A 13 -3.56 -1.65 -16.78
C ARG A 13 -2.76 -2.91 -16.41
N LYS A 14 -1.50 -3.00 -16.88
CA LYS A 14 -0.62 -4.13 -16.54
C LYS A 14 -0.22 -4.13 -15.07
N GLN A 15 0.01 -2.98 -14.45
CA GLN A 15 0.31 -2.91 -13.01
C GLN A 15 -0.87 -3.36 -12.14
N MET A 16 -2.09 -3.07 -12.61
CA MET A 16 -3.34 -3.57 -12.03
C MET A 16 -3.62 -5.05 -12.36
N ASN A 17 -2.78 -5.69 -13.17
CA ASN A 17 -2.91 -7.07 -13.63
C ASN A 17 -4.23 -7.36 -14.37
N LEU A 18 -4.75 -6.36 -15.10
CA LEU A 18 -6.00 -6.47 -15.85
C LEU A 18 -5.75 -6.80 -17.32
N LYS A 19 -6.60 -7.64 -17.90
CA LYS A 19 -6.75 -7.80 -19.35
C LYS A 19 -7.47 -6.58 -19.93
N ALA A 20 -7.31 -6.36 -21.24
CA ALA A 20 -7.92 -5.21 -21.90
C ALA A 20 -9.46 -5.23 -21.87
N ASN A 21 -10.08 -6.42 -21.91
CA ASN A 21 -11.53 -6.56 -21.75
C ASN A 21 -11.96 -6.25 -20.32
N GLU A 22 -11.23 -6.70 -19.30
CA GLU A 22 -11.58 -6.43 -17.89
C GLU A 22 -11.54 -4.93 -17.59
N LEU A 23 -10.53 -4.21 -18.09
CA LEU A 23 -10.50 -2.75 -17.96
C LEU A 23 -11.66 -2.09 -18.71
N ALA A 24 -12.03 -2.62 -19.88
CA ALA A 24 -13.15 -2.08 -20.67
C ALA A 24 -14.49 -2.26 -19.92
N ASP A 25 -14.71 -3.44 -19.35
CA ASP A 25 -15.90 -3.78 -18.56
C ASP A 25 -16.03 -2.86 -17.35
N ILE A 26 -14.92 -2.61 -16.63
CA ILE A 26 -14.89 -1.70 -15.47
C ILE A 26 -15.22 -0.26 -15.88
N LEU A 27 -14.71 0.19 -17.03
CA LEU A 27 -14.92 1.56 -17.52
C LEU A 27 -16.24 1.74 -18.28
N GLY A 28 -17.02 0.67 -18.50
CA GLY A 28 -18.25 0.72 -19.28
C GLY A 28 -18.02 1.06 -20.76
N VAL A 29 -16.89 0.65 -21.33
CA VAL A 29 -16.54 0.88 -22.74
C VAL A 29 -16.23 -0.44 -23.46
N THR A 30 -16.03 -0.39 -24.77
CA THR A 30 -15.65 -1.58 -25.53
C THR A 30 -14.16 -1.90 -25.40
N LYS A 31 -13.78 -3.16 -25.58
CA LYS A 31 -12.37 -3.58 -25.72
C LYS A 31 -11.66 -2.84 -26.86
N GLN A 32 -12.34 -2.55 -27.98
CA GLN A 32 -11.73 -1.80 -29.08
C GLN A 32 -11.39 -0.37 -28.65
N THR A 33 -12.24 0.27 -27.83
CA THR A 33 -11.98 1.60 -27.27
C THR A 33 -10.69 1.61 -26.47
N VAL A 34 -10.52 0.67 -25.53
CA VAL A 34 -9.28 0.52 -24.75
C VAL A 34 -8.07 0.27 -25.67
N SER A 35 -8.22 -0.60 -26.67
CA SER A 35 -7.13 -0.86 -27.63
C SER A 35 -6.73 0.38 -28.43
N ARG A 36 -7.67 1.23 -28.84
CA ARG A 36 -7.38 2.48 -29.54
C ARG A 36 -6.63 3.46 -28.65
N TRP A 37 -7.02 3.59 -27.38
CA TRP A 37 -6.30 4.40 -26.40
C TRP A 37 -4.86 3.91 -26.23
N GLU A 38 -4.66 2.63 -25.94
CA GLU A 38 -3.32 2.07 -25.67
C GLU A 38 -2.35 2.18 -26.84
N ASN A 39 -2.87 2.16 -28.07
CA ASN A 39 -2.09 2.29 -29.30
C ASN A 39 -1.99 3.74 -29.80
N GLY A 40 -2.49 4.72 -29.02
CA GLY A 40 -2.47 6.14 -29.38
C GLY A 40 -3.29 6.48 -30.62
N LYS A 41 -4.28 5.66 -30.97
CA LYS A 41 -5.18 5.90 -32.11
C LYS A 41 -6.28 6.91 -31.79
N THR A 42 -6.66 6.99 -30.52
CA THR A 42 -7.60 7.99 -30.00
C THR A 42 -7.16 8.39 -28.60
N GLU A 43 -7.48 9.61 -28.19
CA GLU A 43 -7.28 10.05 -26.81
C GLU A 43 -8.38 9.50 -25.89
N VAL A 44 -8.03 9.35 -24.61
CA VAL A 44 -8.99 9.02 -23.55
C VAL A 44 -9.80 10.26 -23.19
N SER A 45 -11.07 10.09 -22.81
CA SER A 45 -11.84 11.23 -22.30
C SER A 45 -11.35 11.64 -20.89
N PRO A 46 -11.51 12.92 -20.50
CA PRO A 46 -11.15 13.36 -19.14
C PRO A 46 -11.87 12.59 -18.02
N TYR A 47 -13.06 12.07 -18.30
CA TYR A 47 -13.80 11.21 -17.36
C TYR A 47 -13.12 9.85 -17.17
N ASN A 48 -12.77 9.17 -18.26
CA ASN A 48 -12.12 7.87 -18.21
C ASN A 48 -10.67 7.96 -17.68
N ASP A 49 -9.96 9.06 -17.95
CA ASP A 49 -8.69 9.39 -17.29
C ASP A 49 -8.85 9.41 -15.76
N LYS A 50 -9.86 10.18 -15.31
CA LYS A 50 -10.46 10.20 -13.97
C LYS A 50 -10.49 8.82 -13.32
N LEU A 51 -11.28 7.96 -13.95
CA LEU A 51 -11.56 6.61 -13.45
C LEU A 51 -10.34 5.71 -13.42
N ILE A 52 -9.51 5.71 -14.47
CA ILE A 52 -8.30 4.88 -14.52
C ILE A 52 -7.37 5.22 -13.34
N ARG A 53 -7.20 6.51 -13.03
CA ARG A 53 -6.40 6.96 -11.88
C ARG A 53 -6.99 6.51 -10.55
N MET A 54 -8.31 6.64 -10.36
CA MET A 54 -8.97 6.19 -9.13
C MET A 54 -8.84 4.69 -8.91
N ILE A 55 -9.07 3.88 -9.95
CA ILE A 55 -8.95 2.41 -9.87
C ILE A 55 -7.51 2.03 -9.51
N CYS A 56 -6.52 2.69 -10.11
CA CYS A 56 -5.12 2.45 -9.80
C CYS A 56 -4.80 2.73 -8.33
N ILE A 57 -5.24 3.87 -7.79
CA ILE A 57 -5.02 4.24 -6.39
C ILE A 57 -5.66 3.19 -5.45
N GLN A 58 -6.90 2.79 -5.73
CA GLN A 58 -7.62 1.80 -4.91
C GLN A 58 -6.89 0.45 -4.87
N LEU A 59 -6.48 -0.06 -6.03
CA LEU A 59 -5.79 -1.36 -6.13
C LEU A 59 -4.38 -1.34 -5.53
N LEU A 60 -3.69 -0.19 -5.59
CA LEU A 60 -2.39 -0.02 -4.95
C LEU A 60 -2.52 0.02 -3.42
N GLN A 61 -3.57 0.65 -2.88
CA GLN A 61 -3.84 0.64 -1.44
C GLN A 61 -4.04 -0.79 -0.91
N GLU A 62 -4.87 -1.60 -1.59
CA GLU A 62 -5.09 -2.99 -1.19
C GLU A 62 -3.81 -3.84 -1.21
N ARG A 63 -2.89 -3.57 -2.13
CA ARG A 63 -1.60 -4.26 -2.21
C ARG A 63 -0.68 -3.83 -1.07
N CYS A 64 -0.61 -2.53 -0.78
CA CYS A 64 0.14 -1.99 0.35
C CYS A 64 -0.35 -2.54 1.68
N ASP A 65 -1.66 -2.64 1.90
CA ASP A 65 -2.21 -3.17 3.15
C ASP A 65 -1.85 -4.63 3.39
N LYS A 66 -1.85 -5.45 2.33
CA LYS A 66 -1.44 -6.86 2.43
C LYS A 66 0.05 -6.97 2.76
N VAL A 67 0.90 -6.25 2.02
CA VAL A 67 2.35 -6.23 2.27
C VAL A 67 2.65 -5.71 3.67
N PHE A 68 2.02 -4.62 4.09
CA PHE A 68 2.20 -4.03 5.42
C PHE A 68 1.78 -5.00 6.53
N LYS A 69 0.64 -5.69 6.37
CA LYS A 69 0.21 -6.74 7.34
C LYS A 69 1.23 -7.88 7.44
N GLU A 70 1.78 -8.35 6.32
CA GLU A 70 2.80 -9.40 6.33
C GLU A 70 4.12 -8.92 6.96
N VAL A 71 4.57 -7.71 6.61
CA VAL A 71 5.76 -7.10 7.22
C VAL A 71 5.57 -6.91 8.73
N LEU A 72 4.42 -6.42 9.18
CA LEU A 72 4.11 -6.26 10.61
C LEU A 72 4.10 -7.60 11.36
N LYS A 73 3.60 -8.68 10.75
CA LYS A 73 3.71 -10.03 11.34
C LYS A 73 5.18 -10.42 11.53
N GLY A 74 6.02 -10.17 10.52
CA GLY A 74 7.46 -10.42 10.59
C GLY A 74 8.14 -9.62 11.71
N ILE A 75 7.88 -8.32 11.81
CA ILE A 75 8.44 -7.44 12.86
C ILE A 75 8.04 -7.93 14.26
N LYS A 76 6.78 -8.32 14.47
CA LYS A 76 6.30 -8.88 15.75
C LYS A 76 7.04 -10.14 16.18
N ASN A 77 7.56 -10.92 15.23
CA ASN A 77 8.32 -12.14 15.50
C ASN A 77 9.82 -11.89 15.69
N ILE A 78 10.34 -10.73 15.23
CA ILE A 78 11.75 -10.34 15.37
C ILE A 78 12.01 -9.63 16.69
N ILE A 79 11.04 -8.86 17.21
CA ILE A 79 11.15 -8.30 18.56
C ILE A 79 10.84 -9.44 19.52
N PRO A 80 11.83 -10.01 20.24
CA PRO A 80 11.52 -10.96 21.29
C PRO A 80 10.61 -10.21 22.25
N VAL A 81 9.41 -10.74 22.46
CA VAL A 81 8.44 -10.25 23.45
C VAL A 81 9.24 -9.86 24.69
N VAL A 82 9.38 -8.56 24.94
CA VAL A 82 10.10 -8.05 26.11
C VAL A 82 9.33 -8.64 27.29
N LYS A 83 9.82 -9.75 27.84
CA LYS A 83 9.28 -10.35 29.04
C LYS A 83 9.39 -9.24 30.08
N LYS A 84 8.26 -8.66 30.46
CA LYS A 84 8.15 -7.72 31.58
C LYS A 84 8.64 -8.48 32.81
N ARG A 85 9.93 -8.37 33.12
CA ARG A 85 10.47 -8.83 34.39
C ARG A 85 10.05 -7.77 35.41
N ARG A 86 9.20 -8.15 36.37
CA ARG A 86 9.09 -7.39 37.62
C ARG A 86 10.45 -7.44 38.28
N ILE A 87 11.01 -6.27 38.56
CA ILE A 87 12.13 -6.15 39.49
C ILE A 87 11.46 -5.76 40.80
N ASP A 88 11.32 -6.72 41.70
CA ASP A 88 10.82 -6.45 43.04
C ASP A 88 12.01 -5.95 43.88
N ILE A 89 12.14 -4.63 43.99
CA ILE A 89 13.12 -4.00 44.88
C ILE A 89 12.52 -4.02 46.29
N THR A 90 13.14 -4.76 47.20
CA THR A 90 12.74 -4.79 48.61
C THR A 90 13.33 -3.59 49.35
N GLN A 91 12.56 -3.02 50.28
CA GLN A 91 12.91 -1.86 51.13
C GLN A 91 14.27 -1.96 51.84
N ALA A 92 14.82 -3.17 52.01
CA ALA A 92 16.16 -3.39 52.55
C ALA A 92 17.27 -2.73 51.70
N GLN A 93 17.11 -2.73 50.36
CA GLN A 93 18.12 -2.19 49.43
C GLN A 93 18.21 -0.66 49.45
N MET A 94 17.19 0.03 49.96
CA MET A 94 17.20 1.50 50.07
C MET A 94 17.89 2.01 51.34
N LYS A 95 18.05 1.18 52.38
CA LYS A 95 18.61 1.62 53.67
C LYS A 95 20.14 1.63 53.72
N GLU A 96 20.83 0.86 52.88
CA GLU A 96 22.29 0.79 52.87
C GLU A 96 22.95 2.02 52.20
N GLU A 97 22.30 2.69 51.23
CA GLU A 97 22.87 3.88 50.57
C GLU A 97 22.77 5.17 51.40
N VAL A 98 21.83 5.25 52.35
CA VAL A 98 21.61 6.47 53.17
C VAL A 98 22.55 6.51 54.38
N CYS A 99 23.08 5.38 54.84
CA CYS A 99 23.88 5.31 56.07
C CYS A 99 25.37 5.65 55.87
N HIS A 100 25.81 5.98 54.65
CA HIS A 100 27.21 6.29 54.33
C HIS A 100 27.43 7.66 53.67
N LEU A 101 26.44 8.55 53.73
CA LEU A 101 26.67 9.97 53.44
C LEU A 101 27.16 10.66 54.73
N PRO A 102 28.30 11.39 54.70
CA PRO A 102 28.75 12.20 55.83
C PRO A 102 27.82 13.38 56.11
#